data_AF-A0A8T0D0A1-F1
#
_entry.id   AF-A0A8T0D0A1-F1
#
_cell.length_a   1.000
_cell.length_b   1.000
_cell.length_c   1.000
_cell.angle_alpha   90.00
_cell.angle_beta   90.00
_cell.angle_gamma   90.00
#
_symmetry.space_group_name_H-M   'P 1'
#
loop_
_entity.id
_entity.type
_entity.pdbx_description
1 polymer ?
#
loop_
_entity_poly.entity_id
_entity_poly.type
_entity_poly.pdbx_seq_one_letter_code
_entity_poly.pdbx_strand_id
1 'polypeptide(L)'
;MVELLPTQDIDETHNINSDIQEHSYTWGRLLPLKSRLPAIELNDPIYTFGRGEDCNLTFTSSMFDDPTQLSTLSKLHFKIFLESGKQGSIAFIQDLSSNGTFINGTKIGRLKTQPLNNNDEISLSLKHSKFFVFSDSYSSQNGYPPEVTVRYTVSNLLGRGACGEVRLVFEKTSCERRAMKIVQKKTFSVPTKLGNVGPFHFPLSLQTFSNRIQSEVDILMKLSHPCVIYIYDVIDTDDAVYMILELVEGGELFDRIVSLGQLPESDAKFLFLQMAIAVEYLHEHGITHRDLKPENILLENSEHRCLIKVTDFGLSKFVDGNTMLRTFCGTPTYLAPEILKTAGSGTYTSAIDIWSLGVILYVCLVGYPPFTDERLDHDLHSQIVNGLYDFPDAYWKDISGEAQDLVRRMLTVEPSERLTIQAVLDHPWLNDAVIKSEVYALINKALPSDSAAVSTTPNPAPTVGCYEQSTVNEGPQQCIGKPDSSSTTGDPTLPDDNTILQDKVSWTVFYEVSSL
;
A
#
# COMPACT_ATOMS: atom_id res chain seq x y z
N MET A 1 -55.56 56.19 -41.47
CA MET A 1 -54.40 56.82 -42.13
C MET A 1 -53.41 57.12 -41.03
N VAL A 2 -52.29 56.42 -40.89
CA VAL A 2 -51.16 56.36 -41.82
C VAL A 2 -50.66 54.92 -42.02
N GLU A 3 -50.19 54.65 -43.23
CA GLU A 3 -49.68 53.39 -43.79
C GLU A 3 -48.41 52.86 -43.11
N LEU A 4 -48.28 51.54 -43.04
CA LEU A 4 -47.02 50.82 -42.83
C LEU A 4 -46.75 49.96 -44.08
N LEU A 5 -45.51 50.06 -44.57
CA LEU A 5 -45.00 49.38 -45.76
C LEU A 5 -44.82 47.86 -45.55
N PRO A 6 -44.82 47.04 -46.62
CA PRO A 6 -44.99 45.59 -46.55
C PRO A 6 -43.68 44.81 -46.33
N THR A 7 -43.81 43.68 -45.63
CA THR A 7 -42.81 42.61 -45.47
C THR A 7 -42.58 41.86 -46.78
N GLN A 8 -41.33 41.65 -47.16
CA GLN A 8 -40.91 40.72 -48.21
C GLN A 8 -40.27 39.46 -47.60
N ASP A 9 -40.68 38.32 -48.14
CA ASP A 9 -40.18 36.97 -47.87
C ASP A 9 -38.74 36.76 -48.34
N ILE A 10 -38.00 35.90 -47.64
CA ILE A 10 -36.82 35.22 -48.16
C ILE A 10 -36.93 33.74 -47.80
N ASP A 11 -37.17 32.92 -48.82
CA ASP A 11 -36.90 31.48 -48.81
C ASP A 11 -35.60 31.25 -49.62
N GLU A 12 -35.03 30.04 -49.46
CA GLU A 12 -33.88 29.45 -50.17
C GLU A 12 -32.53 29.37 -49.42
N THR A 13 -32.42 28.29 -48.64
CA THR A 13 -31.41 27.23 -48.80
C THR A 13 -29.93 27.65 -48.94
N HIS A 14 -29.28 27.86 -47.80
CA HIS A 14 -27.86 27.57 -47.67
C HIS A 14 -27.60 26.31 -46.85
N ASN A 15 -27.23 25.30 -47.63
CA ASN A 15 -26.65 24.02 -47.28
C ASN A 15 -25.48 24.20 -46.29
N ILE A 16 -25.72 23.95 -45.00
CA ILE A 16 -24.66 23.74 -44.00
C ILE A 16 -24.59 22.23 -43.75
N ASN A 17 -24.05 21.52 -44.73
CA ASN A 17 -23.38 20.24 -44.47
C ASN A 17 -21.94 20.59 -44.10
N SER A 18 -21.70 20.78 -42.80
CA SER A 18 -20.37 20.77 -42.20
C SER A 18 -20.38 19.75 -41.08
N ASP A 19 -19.87 18.56 -41.40
CA ASP A 19 -19.22 17.59 -40.51
C ASP A 19 -19.66 17.60 -39.05
N ILE A 20 -20.82 16.99 -38.77
CA ILE A 20 -21.05 16.38 -37.46
C ILE A 20 -20.28 15.05 -37.51
N GLN A 21 -19.07 15.03 -36.95
CA GLN A 21 -18.47 13.77 -36.53
C GLN A 21 -19.45 13.09 -35.58
N GLU A 22 -20.04 11.95 -35.99
CA GLU A 22 -20.76 11.02 -35.14
C GLU A 22 -19.84 10.58 -33.99
N HIS A 23 -19.82 11.34 -32.90
CA HIS A 23 -19.21 10.89 -31.67
C HIS A 23 -20.17 9.85 -31.10
N SER A 24 -19.83 8.56 -31.23
CA SER A 24 -20.53 7.49 -30.53
C SER A 24 -20.59 7.83 -29.05
N TYR A 25 -21.78 8.14 -28.55
CA TYR A 25 -21.96 8.57 -27.18
C TYR A 25 -21.87 7.36 -26.24
N THR A 26 -20.74 7.19 -25.56
CA THR A 26 -20.54 6.14 -24.57
C THR A 26 -21.25 6.48 -23.26
N TRP A 27 -22.37 5.82 -22.99
CA TRP A 27 -23.17 6.08 -21.79
C TRP A 27 -22.71 5.25 -20.58
N GLY A 28 -21.93 4.20 -20.79
CA GLY A 28 -21.31 3.44 -19.70
C GLY A 28 -20.15 2.60 -20.18
N ARG A 29 -19.37 2.08 -19.24
CA ARG A 29 -18.25 1.16 -19.50
C ARG A 29 -18.34 -0.04 -18.57
N LEU A 30 -18.00 -1.22 -19.08
CA LEU A 30 -17.68 -2.37 -18.25
C LEU A 30 -16.16 -2.51 -18.16
N LEU A 31 -15.63 -2.29 -16.97
CA LEU A 31 -14.21 -2.37 -16.67
C LEU A 31 -13.90 -3.79 -16.16
N PRO A 32 -12.94 -4.51 -16.77
CA PRO A 32 -12.71 -5.92 -16.47
C PRO A 32 -12.03 -6.11 -15.13
N LEU A 33 -12.52 -7.06 -14.33
CA LEU A 33 -11.87 -7.49 -13.08
C LEU A 33 -11.00 -8.75 -13.26
N LYS A 34 -11.07 -9.39 -14.44
CA LYS A 34 -10.18 -10.51 -14.81
C LYS A 34 -9.24 -10.05 -15.92
N SER A 35 -7.97 -10.43 -15.79
CA SER A 35 -6.86 -9.98 -16.65
C SER A 35 -7.08 -10.22 -18.16
N ARG A 36 -7.82 -11.28 -18.52
CA ARG A 36 -8.05 -11.66 -19.92
C ARG A 36 -9.40 -11.19 -20.49
N LEU A 37 -10.19 -10.44 -19.72
CA LEU A 37 -11.45 -9.88 -20.21
C LEU A 37 -11.22 -8.50 -20.85
N PRO A 38 -11.88 -8.19 -21.98
CA PRO A 38 -11.80 -6.86 -22.57
C PRO A 38 -12.64 -5.86 -21.77
N ALA A 39 -12.22 -4.59 -21.76
CA ALA A 39 -13.11 -3.49 -21.42
C ALA A 39 -14.13 -3.27 -22.53
N ILE A 40 -15.35 -2.87 -22.16
CA ILE A 40 -16.47 -2.76 -23.10
C ILE A 40 -17.08 -1.38 -22.96
N GLU A 41 -17.06 -0.63 -24.05
CA GLU A 41 -17.75 0.65 -24.15
C GLU A 41 -19.19 0.41 -24.57
N LEU A 42 -20.12 0.89 -23.75
CA LEU A 42 -21.55 0.76 -23.98
C LEU A 42 -22.01 2.01 -24.73
N ASN A 43 -22.08 1.88 -26.05
CA ASN A 43 -22.48 2.94 -26.99
C ASN A 43 -23.93 2.72 -27.46
N ASP A 44 -24.33 1.46 -27.59
CA ASP A 44 -25.69 1.04 -27.98
C ASP A 44 -26.63 0.93 -26.78
N PRO A 45 -27.95 1.05 -26.96
CA PRO A 45 -28.90 1.01 -25.86
C PRO A 45 -29.04 -0.37 -25.20
N ILE A 46 -28.61 -1.46 -25.86
CA ILE A 46 -28.72 -2.83 -25.34
C ILE A 46 -27.46 -3.62 -25.70
N TYR A 47 -26.89 -4.28 -24.69
CA TYR A 47 -25.81 -5.25 -24.84
C TYR A 47 -26.17 -6.58 -24.21
N THR A 48 -25.85 -7.66 -24.89
CA THR A 48 -26.05 -9.04 -24.45
C THR A 48 -24.72 -9.74 -24.23
N PHE A 49 -24.66 -10.56 -23.19
CA PHE A 49 -23.43 -11.19 -22.72
C PHE A 49 -23.68 -12.66 -22.46
N GLY A 50 -22.81 -13.54 -22.95
CA GLY A 50 -22.95 -14.98 -22.75
C GLY A 50 -21.94 -15.77 -23.55
N ARG A 51 -22.03 -17.11 -23.51
CA ARG A 51 -21.15 -17.98 -24.32
C ARG A 51 -21.70 -18.27 -25.74
N GLY A 52 -22.85 -17.71 -26.08
CA GLY A 52 -23.45 -17.83 -27.40
C GLY A 52 -22.87 -16.82 -28.37
N GLU A 53 -22.78 -17.19 -29.65
CA GLU A 53 -22.21 -16.36 -30.72
C GLU A 53 -23.10 -15.15 -31.06
N ASP A 54 -24.39 -15.20 -30.72
CA ASP A 54 -25.34 -14.10 -30.95
C ASP A 54 -25.23 -12.96 -29.91
N CYS A 55 -24.33 -13.07 -28.93
CA CYS A 55 -24.16 -12.05 -27.89
C CYS A 55 -23.27 -10.91 -28.39
N ASN A 56 -23.53 -9.68 -27.95
CA ASN A 56 -22.63 -8.55 -28.20
C ASN A 56 -21.23 -8.81 -27.63
N LEU A 57 -21.15 -9.44 -26.45
CA LEU A 57 -19.92 -10.06 -25.96
C LEU A 57 -20.11 -11.57 -25.80
N THR A 58 -19.38 -12.32 -26.63
CA THR A 58 -19.25 -13.78 -26.49
C THR A 58 -18.04 -14.14 -25.64
N PHE A 59 -18.28 -14.73 -24.47
CA PHE A 59 -17.21 -15.28 -23.63
C PHE A 59 -16.59 -16.51 -24.31
N THR A 60 -15.26 -16.51 -24.43
CA THR A 60 -14.49 -17.63 -25.00
C THR A 60 -13.52 -18.20 -23.95
N SER A 61 -13.03 -19.41 -24.18
CA SER A 61 -12.12 -20.08 -23.25
C SER A 61 -10.81 -19.32 -23.04
N SER A 62 -10.37 -18.53 -24.03
CA SER A 62 -9.14 -17.73 -23.95
C SER A 62 -9.25 -16.55 -22.97
N MET A 63 -10.47 -16.15 -22.60
CA MET A 63 -10.74 -15.05 -21.67
C MET A 63 -10.64 -15.47 -20.19
N PHE A 64 -10.29 -16.72 -19.90
CA PHE A 64 -10.20 -17.26 -18.54
C PHE A 64 -8.87 -17.96 -18.32
N ASP A 65 -8.30 -17.82 -17.13
CA ASP A 65 -7.14 -18.62 -16.71
C ASP A 65 -7.53 -20.09 -16.49
N ASP A 66 -8.74 -20.33 -15.97
CA ASP A 66 -9.37 -21.64 -15.87
C ASP A 66 -10.48 -21.79 -16.94
N PRO A 67 -10.26 -22.57 -18.00
CA PRO A 67 -11.24 -22.77 -19.07
C PRO A 67 -12.57 -23.39 -18.60
N THR A 68 -12.58 -24.07 -17.45
CA THR A 68 -13.81 -24.69 -16.93
C THR A 68 -14.86 -23.64 -16.53
N GLN A 69 -14.43 -22.40 -16.22
CA GLN A 69 -15.32 -21.29 -15.90
C GLN A 69 -16.32 -20.99 -17.02
N LEU A 70 -15.91 -21.15 -18.30
CA LEU A 70 -16.79 -20.93 -19.45
C LEU A 70 -18.02 -21.85 -19.43
N SER A 71 -17.83 -23.11 -18.98
CA SER A 71 -18.92 -24.10 -18.93
C SER A 71 -20.04 -23.71 -17.95
N THR A 72 -19.71 -22.88 -16.95
CA THR A 72 -20.67 -22.36 -15.97
C THR A 72 -21.53 -21.24 -16.53
N LEU A 73 -21.17 -20.63 -17.67
CA LEU A 73 -21.88 -19.50 -18.24
C LEU A 73 -23.02 -19.97 -19.16
N SER A 74 -24.17 -19.30 -19.12
CA SER A 74 -25.28 -19.53 -20.06
C SER A 74 -24.99 -18.95 -21.45
N LYS A 75 -25.62 -19.52 -22.50
CA LYS A 75 -25.49 -19.03 -23.89
C LYS A 75 -25.83 -17.53 -23.98
N LEU A 76 -26.91 -17.14 -23.32
CA LEU A 76 -27.23 -15.76 -22.99
C LEU A 76 -27.29 -15.68 -21.47
N HIS A 77 -26.34 -14.98 -20.87
CA HIS A 77 -26.15 -14.94 -19.42
C HIS A 77 -26.83 -13.73 -18.80
N PHE A 78 -26.57 -12.55 -19.33
CA PHE A 78 -27.26 -11.34 -18.91
C PHE A 78 -27.34 -10.36 -20.08
N LYS A 79 -28.16 -9.33 -19.90
CA LYS A 79 -28.14 -8.16 -20.78
C LYS A 79 -28.08 -6.89 -19.94
N ILE A 80 -27.41 -5.87 -20.45
CA ILE A 80 -27.44 -4.52 -19.91
C ILE A 80 -28.15 -3.66 -20.93
N PHE A 81 -29.03 -2.79 -20.47
CA PHE A 81 -29.75 -1.88 -21.35
C PHE A 81 -30.03 -0.55 -20.67
N LEU A 82 -30.19 0.48 -21.50
CA LEU A 82 -30.51 1.82 -21.09
C LEU A 82 -32.01 2.05 -21.26
N GLU A 83 -32.68 2.55 -20.21
CA GLU A 83 -34.08 2.94 -20.27
C GLU A 83 -34.20 4.44 -20.01
N SER A 84 -34.86 5.15 -20.92
CA SER A 84 -35.07 6.61 -20.80
C SER A 84 -36.20 6.91 -19.81
N GLY A 85 -35.85 7.50 -18.68
CA GLY A 85 -36.79 8.01 -17.68
C GLY A 85 -37.06 9.51 -17.82
N LYS A 86 -38.03 10.02 -17.06
CA LYS A 86 -38.38 11.46 -17.03
C LYS A 86 -37.27 12.37 -16.48
N GLN A 87 -36.27 11.81 -15.78
CA GLN A 87 -35.17 12.54 -15.12
C GLN A 87 -33.78 12.19 -15.71
N GLY A 88 -33.74 11.44 -16.81
CA GLY A 88 -32.51 10.94 -17.41
C GLY A 88 -32.60 9.47 -17.78
N SER A 89 -31.56 8.97 -18.43
CA SER A 89 -31.43 7.56 -18.80
C SER A 89 -30.83 6.76 -17.65
N ILE A 90 -31.41 5.60 -17.33
CA ILE A 90 -30.96 4.72 -16.25
C ILE A 90 -30.50 3.40 -16.86
N ALA A 91 -29.31 2.94 -16.45
CA ALA A 91 -28.80 1.64 -16.84
C ALA A 91 -29.45 0.53 -16.00
N PHE A 92 -29.86 -0.56 -16.67
CA PHE A 92 -30.44 -1.74 -16.04
C PHE A 92 -29.66 -2.99 -16.47
N ILE A 93 -29.57 -3.94 -15.57
CA ILE A 93 -29.07 -5.29 -15.84
C ILE A 93 -30.19 -6.31 -15.62
N GLN A 94 -30.35 -7.24 -16.56
CA GLN A 94 -31.29 -8.36 -16.43
C GLN A 94 -30.54 -9.68 -16.46
N ASP A 95 -30.76 -10.51 -15.43
CA ASP A 95 -30.19 -11.86 -15.35
C ASP A 95 -31.00 -12.82 -16.23
N LEU A 96 -30.33 -13.44 -17.20
CA LEU A 96 -30.93 -14.43 -18.12
C LEU A 96 -30.33 -15.83 -17.90
N SER A 97 -29.46 -15.96 -16.90
CA SER A 97 -28.62 -17.13 -16.71
C SER A 97 -29.31 -18.24 -15.93
N SER A 98 -28.71 -19.44 -15.99
CA SER A 98 -29.09 -20.59 -15.19
C SER A 98 -28.41 -20.58 -13.81
N ASN A 99 -27.12 -20.22 -13.77
CA ASN A 99 -26.32 -20.29 -12.55
C ASN A 99 -26.37 -19.01 -11.71
N GLY A 100 -26.72 -17.89 -12.33
CA GLY A 100 -27.03 -16.63 -11.67
C GLY A 100 -26.06 -15.51 -12.05
N THR A 101 -26.62 -14.30 -12.14
CA THR A 101 -25.89 -13.04 -12.17
C THR A 101 -26.02 -12.37 -10.80
N PHE A 102 -24.94 -11.79 -10.29
CA PHE A 102 -24.91 -11.13 -8.99
C PHE A 102 -24.40 -9.70 -9.14
N ILE A 103 -24.98 -8.77 -8.38
CA ILE A 103 -24.51 -7.40 -8.25
C ILE A 103 -24.08 -7.18 -6.80
N ASN A 104 -22.82 -6.76 -6.60
CA ASN A 104 -22.24 -6.54 -5.28
C ASN A 104 -22.46 -7.74 -4.34
N GLY A 105 -22.29 -8.96 -4.87
CA GLY A 105 -22.49 -10.23 -4.16
C GLY A 105 -23.94 -10.68 -3.97
N THR A 106 -24.94 -9.85 -4.30
CA THR A 106 -26.36 -10.19 -4.20
C THR A 106 -26.89 -10.77 -5.51
N LYS A 107 -27.55 -11.93 -5.48
CA LYS A 107 -28.10 -12.57 -6.68
C LYS A 107 -29.31 -11.80 -7.21
N ILE A 108 -29.29 -11.41 -8.49
CA ILE A 108 -30.43 -10.76 -9.15
C ILE A 108 -31.61 -11.74 -9.27
N GLY A 109 -31.32 -12.93 -9.82
CA GLY A 109 -32.29 -14.00 -10.06
C GLY A 109 -32.85 -14.00 -11.48
N ARG A 110 -33.06 -15.20 -12.03
CA ARG A 110 -33.40 -15.41 -13.45
C ARG A 110 -34.65 -14.62 -13.87
N LEU A 111 -34.54 -13.95 -15.02
CA LEU A 111 -35.49 -13.01 -15.63
C LEU A 111 -35.76 -11.72 -14.84
N LYS A 112 -35.16 -11.55 -13.66
CA LYS A 112 -35.29 -10.30 -12.90
C LYS A 112 -34.31 -9.26 -13.40
N THR A 113 -34.74 -8.01 -13.25
CA THR A 113 -34.00 -6.82 -13.65
C THR A 113 -33.69 -5.98 -12.42
N GLN A 114 -32.52 -5.37 -12.40
CA GLN A 114 -32.08 -4.46 -11.34
C GLN A 114 -31.45 -3.21 -11.98
N PRO A 115 -31.63 -2.01 -11.38
CA PRO A 115 -30.84 -0.84 -11.75
C PRO A 115 -29.35 -1.11 -11.55
N LEU A 116 -28.53 -0.63 -12.49
CA LEU A 116 -27.08 -0.75 -12.45
C LEU A 116 -26.50 0.63 -12.13
N ASN A 117 -25.92 0.76 -10.95
CA ASN A 117 -25.34 2.00 -10.44
C ASN A 117 -23.85 2.05 -10.73
N ASN A 118 -23.29 3.27 -10.76
CA ASN A 118 -21.85 3.45 -10.89
C ASN A 118 -21.09 2.66 -9.83
N ASN A 119 -20.06 1.95 -10.28
CA ASN A 119 -19.21 1.03 -9.53
C ASN A 119 -19.84 -0.30 -9.06
N ASP A 120 -21.04 -0.65 -9.54
CA ASP A 120 -21.62 -1.96 -9.29
C ASP A 120 -20.70 -3.07 -9.85
N GLU A 121 -20.34 -4.02 -8.98
CA GLU A 121 -19.56 -5.20 -9.32
C GLU A 121 -20.48 -6.31 -9.84
N ILE A 122 -20.20 -6.79 -11.05
CA ILE A 122 -20.95 -7.87 -11.70
C ILE A 122 -20.19 -9.18 -11.52
N SER A 123 -20.76 -10.12 -10.78
CA SER A 123 -20.25 -11.50 -10.65
C SER A 123 -21.14 -12.49 -11.39
N LEU A 124 -20.53 -13.49 -12.04
CA LEU A 124 -21.23 -14.49 -12.83
C LEU A 124 -21.05 -15.89 -12.23
N SER A 125 -22.12 -16.69 -12.26
CA SER A 125 -22.21 -18.07 -11.73
C SER A 125 -22.05 -18.21 -10.21
N LEU A 126 -21.05 -17.56 -9.61
CA LEU A 126 -20.73 -17.58 -8.20
C LEU A 126 -20.60 -16.15 -7.67
N LYS A 127 -21.08 -15.89 -6.45
CA LYS A 127 -21.05 -14.54 -5.83
C LYS A 127 -19.66 -13.89 -5.80
N HIS A 128 -18.60 -14.70 -5.65
CA HIS A 128 -17.22 -14.27 -5.53
C HIS A 128 -16.47 -14.25 -6.87
N SER A 129 -17.07 -14.75 -7.96
CA SER A 129 -16.44 -14.74 -9.28
C SER A 129 -16.79 -13.43 -9.98
N LYS A 130 -16.08 -12.36 -9.61
CA LYS A 130 -16.26 -11.01 -10.15
C LYS A 130 -15.72 -10.92 -11.57
N PHE A 131 -16.47 -10.31 -12.49
CA PHE A 131 -16.09 -10.19 -13.91
C PHE A 131 -15.88 -8.75 -14.33
N PHE A 132 -16.80 -7.86 -13.96
CA PHE A 132 -16.77 -6.46 -14.38
C PHE A 132 -17.15 -5.52 -13.25
N VAL A 133 -16.67 -4.28 -13.33
CA VAL A 133 -17.26 -3.13 -12.64
C VAL A 133 -17.94 -2.26 -13.67
N PHE A 134 -19.20 -1.90 -13.44
CA PHE A 134 -19.88 -0.92 -14.27
C PHE A 134 -19.44 0.49 -13.89
N SER A 135 -19.00 1.27 -14.88
CA SER A 135 -18.70 2.69 -14.73
C SER A 135 -19.68 3.50 -15.56
N ASP A 136 -20.44 4.36 -14.90
CA ASP A 136 -21.33 5.30 -15.56
C ASP A 136 -20.54 6.55 -15.97
N SER A 137 -20.65 6.91 -17.25
CA SER A 137 -19.91 8.02 -17.85
C SER A 137 -20.27 9.38 -17.24
N TYR A 138 -21.47 9.54 -16.66
CA TYR A 138 -21.90 10.80 -16.04
C TYR A 138 -21.38 11.00 -14.62
N SER A 139 -21.24 9.92 -13.85
CA SER A 139 -20.87 10.00 -12.42
C SER A 139 -19.37 9.82 -12.17
N SER A 140 -18.63 9.24 -13.11
CA SER A 140 -17.18 9.00 -13.01
C SER A 140 -16.30 10.27 -13.06
N GLN A 141 -16.86 11.45 -13.38
CA GLN A 141 -16.13 12.72 -13.40
C GLN A 141 -16.39 13.63 -12.18
N ASN A 142 -17.37 13.32 -11.33
CA ASN A 142 -17.74 14.23 -10.25
C ASN A 142 -16.86 14.00 -9.01
N GLY A 143 -15.99 14.96 -8.68
CA GLY A 143 -15.30 15.06 -7.39
C GLY A 143 -13.78 14.80 -7.40
N TYR A 144 -13.15 14.61 -8.56
CA TYR A 144 -11.70 14.45 -8.68
C TYR A 144 -11.10 15.49 -9.65
N PRO A 145 -9.80 15.82 -9.52
CA PRO A 145 -9.14 16.80 -10.38
C PRO A 145 -9.14 16.34 -11.85
N PRO A 146 -9.20 17.27 -12.83
CA PRO A 146 -9.04 16.94 -14.24
C PRO A 146 -7.77 16.15 -14.55
N GLU A 147 -6.67 16.41 -13.83
CA GLU A 147 -5.38 15.75 -13.97
C GLU A 147 -5.46 14.25 -13.69
N VAL A 148 -6.34 13.85 -12.75
CA VAL A 148 -6.65 12.44 -12.45
C VAL A 148 -7.63 11.90 -13.48
N THR A 149 -8.76 12.58 -13.68
CA THR A 149 -9.87 12.06 -14.48
C THR A 149 -9.56 12.00 -15.97
N VAL A 150 -8.57 12.73 -16.49
CA VAL A 150 -8.11 12.62 -17.89
C VAL A 150 -7.45 11.26 -18.15
N ARG A 151 -6.68 10.72 -17.19
CA ARG A 151 -5.91 9.48 -17.37
C ARG A 151 -6.53 8.26 -16.72
N TYR A 152 -7.31 8.44 -15.65
CA TYR A 152 -7.82 7.35 -14.84
C TYR A 152 -9.35 7.42 -14.70
N THR A 153 -9.98 6.25 -14.66
CA THR A 153 -11.37 6.08 -14.26
C THR A 153 -11.39 5.63 -12.80
N VAL A 154 -11.89 6.49 -11.92
CA VAL A 154 -11.92 6.22 -10.48
C VAL A 154 -13.11 5.31 -10.14
N SER A 155 -12.84 4.26 -9.38
CA SER A 155 -13.81 3.23 -9.03
C SER A 155 -13.95 3.05 -7.51
N ASN A 156 -14.20 1.82 -7.08
CA ASN A 156 -14.53 1.43 -5.72
C ASN A 156 -13.47 1.85 -4.69
N LEU A 157 -13.93 2.15 -3.48
CA LEU A 157 -13.08 2.30 -2.31
C LEU A 157 -12.47 0.93 -1.96
N LEU A 158 -11.13 0.86 -1.95
CA LEU A 158 -10.40 -0.34 -1.52
C LEU A 158 -10.15 -0.32 -0.01
N GLY A 159 -9.89 0.85 0.56
CA GLY A 159 -9.66 1.00 1.99
C GLY A 159 -9.54 2.47 2.44
N ARG A 160 -9.66 2.69 3.75
CA ARG A 160 -9.38 3.97 4.41
C ARG A 160 -8.29 3.73 5.45
N GLY A 161 -7.13 4.34 5.25
CA GLY A 161 -6.02 4.28 6.19
C GLY A 161 -5.83 5.58 6.97
N ALA A 162 -4.91 5.58 7.93
CA ALA A 162 -4.51 6.78 8.67
C ALA A 162 -3.95 7.88 7.74
N CYS A 163 -3.39 7.51 6.59
CA CYS A 163 -2.79 8.42 5.63
C CYS A 163 -3.79 8.92 4.56
N GLY A 164 -5.03 8.40 4.54
CA GLY A 164 -6.05 8.82 3.58
C GLY A 164 -6.86 7.69 2.96
N GLU A 165 -7.46 7.98 1.81
CA GLU A 165 -8.39 7.09 1.11
C GLU A 165 -7.68 6.36 -0.04
N VAL A 166 -7.92 5.06 -0.20
CA VAL A 166 -7.36 4.25 -1.31
C VAL A 166 -8.50 3.73 -2.17
N ARG A 167 -8.44 3.99 -3.48
CA ARG A 167 -9.46 3.58 -4.45
C ARG A 167 -8.89 2.73 -5.57
N LEU A 168 -9.71 1.84 -6.11
CA LEU A 168 -9.44 1.16 -7.37
C LEU A 168 -9.55 2.19 -8.49
N VAL A 169 -8.57 2.21 -9.38
CA VAL A 169 -8.65 3.01 -10.60
C VAL A 169 -8.25 2.18 -11.80
N PHE A 170 -8.79 2.55 -12.96
CA PHE A 170 -8.45 1.94 -14.23
C PHE A 170 -7.78 2.99 -15.10
N GLU A 171 -6.58 2.68 -15.59
CA GLU A 171 -5.93 3.53 -16.59
C GLU A 171 -6.74 3.50 -17.89
N LYS A 172 -7.09 4.67 -18.45
CA LYS A 172 -8.00 4.73 -19.59
C LYS A 172 -7.43 4.17 -20.89
N THR A 173 -6.11 4.24 -21.06
CA THR A 173 -5.40 3.77 -22.27
C THR A 173 -5.26 2.25 -22.31
N SER A 174 -4.91 1.64 -21.18
CA SER A 174 -4.60 0.21 -21.06
C SER A 174 -5.72 -0.61 -20.43
N CYS A 175 -6.66 0.05 -19.73
CA CYS A 175 -7.64 -0.56 -18.83
C CYS A 175 -6.99 -1.37 -17.68
N GLU A 176 -5.71 -1.16 -17.39
CA GLU A 176 -5.04 -1.82 -16.28
C GLU A 176 -5.54 -1.30 -14.93
N ARG A 177 -5.66 -2.25 -14.00
CA ARG A 177 -6.11 -1.99 -12.62
C ARG A 177 -4.95 -1.46 -11.80
N ARG A 178 -5.18 -0.36 -11.09
CA ARG A 178 -4.22 0.29 -10.19
C ARG A 178 -4.91 0.68 -8.88
N ALA A 179 -4.12 0.94 -7.85
CA ALA A 179 -4.62 1.56 -6.62
C ALA A 179 -4.28 3.06 -6.65
N MET A 180 -5.22 3.92 -6.29
CA MET A 180 -4.99 5.36 -6.14
C MET A 180 -5.14 5.72 -4.67
N LYS A 181 -4.05 6.16 -4.05
CA LYS A 181 -4.03 6.68 -2.68
C LYS A 181 -4.14 8.20 -2.71
N ILE A 182 -5.06 8.74 -1.91
CA ILE A 182 -5.34 10.18 -1.81
C ILE A 182 -4.88 10.68 -0.44
N VAL A 183 -3.87 11.55 -0.42
CA VAL A 183 -3.33 12.19 0.79
C VAL A 183 -3.69 13.67 0.77
N GLN A 184 -4.56 14.09 1.69
CA GLN A 184 -5.00 15.48 1.79
C GLN A 184 -3.87 16.38 2.32
N LYS A 185 -3.59 17.48 1.63
CA LYS A 185 -2.69 18.53 2.11
C LYS A 185 -3.44 19.37 3.13
N LYS A 186 -2.98 19.38 4.38
CA LYS A 186 -3.54 20.31 5.37
C LYS A 186 -3.09 21.72 5.04
N THR A 187 -4.04 22.60 4.72
CA THR A 187 -3.80 24.03 4.62
C THR A 187 -3.34 24.54 5.99
N PHE A 188 -2.13 25.05 6.11
CA PHE A 188 -1.71 25.81 7.30
C PHE A 188 -2.44 27.15 7.32
N SER A 189 -3.73 27.12 7.64
CA SER A 189 -4.49 28.30 8.01
C SER A 189 -4.10 28.67 9.43
N VAL A 190 -2.98 29.38 9.59
CA VAL A 190 -2.67 30.06 10.86
C VAL A 190 -3.86 30.99 11.13
N PRO A 191 -4.62 30.82 12.23
CA PRO A 191 -5.64 31.77 12.59
C PRO A 191 -4.93 33.09 12.90
N THR A 192 -5.10 34.10 12.05
CA THR A 192 -4.66 35.48 12.32
C THR A 192 -5.52 36.05 13.45
N LYS A 193 -5.27 35.60 14.67
CA LYS A 193 -5.81 36.17 15.91
C LYS A 193 -4.68 36.28 16.93
N LEU A 194 -3.66 37.07 16.62
CA LEU A 194 -2.92 37.83 17.63
C LEU A 194 -2.31 39.07 16.98
N GLY A 195 -2.55 40.23 17.59
CA GLY A 195 -2.23 41.54 17.03
C GLY A 195 -0.72 41.83 16.95
N ASN A 196 -0.39 42.72 16.02
CA ASN A 196 0.80 43.59 16.00
C ASN A 196 2.09 43.04 16.63
N VAL A 197 2.83 42.23 15.87
CA VAL A 197 4.30 42.22 15.96
C VAL A 197 4.90 42.01 14.56
N GLY A 198 5.51 43.06 14.01
CA GLY A 198 6.65 43.07 13.06
C GLY A 198 6.59 42.29 11.72
N PRO A 199 7.14 42.86 10.62
CA PRO A 199 7.26 42.16 9.35
C PRO A 199 8.46 41.18 9.40
N PHE A 200 8.30 40.05 10.08
CA PHE A 200 9.08 38.84 9.83
C PHE A 200 8.12 37.72 9.43
N HIS A 201 7.51 37.92 8.27
CA HIS A 201 6.93 36.85 7.47
C HIS A 201 8.11 35.96 7.04
N PHE A 202 8.31 34.80 7.69
CA PHE A 202 8.95 33.66 7.03
C PHE A 202 7.82 32.85 6.39
N PRO A 203 7.40 33.13 5.14
CA PRO A 203 6.76 32.10 4.37
C PRO A 203 7.86 31.07 4.10
N LEU A 204 7.82 29.92 4.76
CA LEU A 204 8.26 28.71 4.06
C LEU A 204 7.31 28.62 2.87
N SER A 205 7.72 29.22 1.75
CA SER A 205 6.88 29.34 0.57
C SER A 205 6.41 27.95 0.17
N LEU A 206 5.14 27.82 -0.21
CA LEU A 206 4.60 26.62 -0.87
C LEU A 206 5.54 26.13 -1.98
N GLN A 207 6.27 27.04 -2.65
CA GLN A 207 7.29 26.73 -3.65
C GLN A 207 8.47 25.91 -3.12
N THR A 208 8.95 26.15 -1.89
CA THR A 208 10.05 25.36 -1.29
C THR A 208 9.59 23.96 -0.89
N PHE A 209 8.32 23.81 -0.49
CA PHE A 209 7.70 22.52 -0.18
C PHE A 209 7.46 21.72 -1.47
N SER A 210 6.87 22.33 -2.50
CA SER A 210 6.68 21.73 -3.82
C SER A 210 8.00 21.30 -4.47
N ASN A 211 9.06 22.11 -4.38
CA ASN A 211 10.37 21.75 -4.96
C ASN A 211 11.04 20.56 -4.24
N ARG A 212 10.86 20.41 -2.92
CA ARG A 212 11.37 19.24 -2.16
C ARG A 212 10.56 17.99 -2.46
N ILE A 213 9.23 18.12 -2.52
CA ILE A 213 8.33 17.02 -2.92
C ILE A 213 8.71 16.54 -4.32
N GLN A 214 8.93 17.43 -5.29
CA GLN A 214 9.23 17.02 -6.66
C GLN A 214 10.52 16.19 -6.76
N SER A 215 11.60 16.62 -6.09
CA SER A 215 12.85 15.85 -6.07
C SER A 215 12.70 14.49 -5.39
N GLU A 216 11.82 14.37 -4.41
CA GLU A 216 11.57 13.11 -3.70
C GLU A 216 10.65 12.20 -4.51
N VAL A 217 9.58 12.75 -5.11
CA VAL A 217 8.71 12.04 -6.06
C VAL A 217 9.54 11.40 -7.16
N ASP A 218 10.50 12.14 -7.74
CA ASP A 218 11.36 11.63 -8.80
C ASP A 218 12.24 10.46 -8.34
N ILE A 219 12.66 10.42 -7.08
CA ILE A 219 13.41 9.28 -6.51
C ILE A 219 12.45 8.10 -6.30
N LEU A 220 11.28 8.36 -5.72
CA LEU A 220 10.29 7.33 -5.36
C LEU A 220 9.73 6.64 -6.62
N MET A 221 9.49 7.39 -7.70
CA MET A 221 9.05 6.86 -8.99
C MET A 221 10.15 6.07 -9.73
N LYS A 222 11.43 6.23 -9.36
CA LYS A 222 12.54 5.45 -9.92
C LYS A 222 12.78 4.15 -9.17
N LEU A 223 12.15 3.96 -8.01
CA LEU A 223 12.30 2.71 -7.27
C LEU A 223 11.65 1.57 -8.06
N SER A 224 12.40 0.48 -8.22
CA SER A 224 11.94 -0.71 -8.93
C SER A 224 12.50 -1.93 -8.23
N HIS A 225 11.74 -2.44 -7.26
CA HIS A 225 12.09 -3.64 -6.53
C HIS A 225 10.83 -4.52 -6.33
N PRO A 226 10.89 -5.85 -6.57
CA PRO A 226 9.72 -6.72 -6.46
C PRO A 226 9.02 -6.70 -5.11
N CYS A 227 9.75 -6.44 -4.02
CA CYS A 227 9.19 -6.37 -2.66
C CYS A 227 8.83 -4.96 -2.17
N VAL A 228 8.88 -3.94 -3.03
CA VAL A 228 8.52 -2.54 -2.70
C VAL A 228 7.36 -2.11 -3.60
N ILE A 229 6.37 -1.38 -3.05
CA ILE A 229 5.22 -0.93 -3.83
C ILE A 229 5.68 -0.04 -4.98
N TYR A 230 5.30 -0.39 -6.21
CA TYR A 230 5.62 0.41 -7.38
C TYR A 230 4.68 1.61 -7.50
N ILE A 231 5.25 2.80 -7.73
CA ILE A 231 4.53 4.06 -7.93
C ILE A 231 4.56 4.39 -9.43
N TYR A 232 3.41 4.25 -10.09
CA TYR A 232 3.26 4.56 -11.51
C TYR A 232 3.24 6.04 -11.80
N ASP A 233 2.61 6.81 -10.92
CA ASP A 233 2.31 8.23 -11.17
C ASP A 233 1.99 8.94 -9.87
N VAL A 234 2.35 10.22 -9.79
CA VAL A 234 2.01 11.10 -8.67
C VAL A 234 1.43 12.38 -9.24
N ILE A 235 0.19 12.67 -8.85
CA ILE A 235 -0.52 13.87 -9.26
C ILE A 235 -0.61 14.78 -8.04
N ASP A 236 0.12 15.88 -8.10
CA ASP A 236 0.16 16.88 -7.04
C ASP A 236 -0.83 18.02 -7.35
N THR A 237 -1.85 18.19 -6.51
CA THR A 237 -2.79 19.32 -6.61
C THR A 237 -2.66 20.23 -5.39
N ASP A 238 -3.33 21.39 -5.39
CA ASP A 238 -3.26 22.32 -4.27
C ASP A 238 -3.79 21.71 -2.96
N ASP A 239 -4.81 20.86 -3.06
CA ASP A 239 -5.52 20.30 -1.90
C ASP A 239 -5.07 18.88 -1.53
N ALA A 240 -4.52 18.10 -2.46
CA ALA A 240 -4.18 16.71 -2.22
C ALA A 240 -3.07 16.18 -3.13
N VAL A 241 -2.43 15.10 -2.69
CA VAL A 241 -1.53 14.27 -3.49
C VAL A 241 -2.24 12.96 -3.83
N TYR A 242 -2.30 12.63 -5.11
CA TYR A 242 -2.87 11.37 -5.61
C TYR A 242 -1.72 10.49 -6.12
N MET A 243 -1.47 9.37 -5.46
CA MET A 243 -0.44 8.40 -5.85
C MET A 243 -1.09 7.21 -6.54
N ILE A 244 -0.68 6.93 -7.77
CA ILE A 244 -1.08 5.74 -8.53
C ILE A 244 -0.07 4.65 -8.25
N LEU A 245 -0.51 3.61 -7.58
CA LEU A 245 0.28 2.50 -7.05
C LEU A 245 -0.08 1.21 -7.78
N GLU A 246 0.82 0.23 -7.75
CA GLU A 246 0.43 -1.13 -8.09
C GLU A 246 -0.71 -1.64 -7.18
N LEU A 247 -1.63 -2.39 -7.78
CA LEU A 247 -2.73 -3.00 -7.04
C LEU A 247 -2.25 -4.34 -6.46
N VAL A 248 -2.35 -4.48 -5.14
CA VAL A 248 -1.97 -5.70 -4.41
C VAL A 248 -3.23 -6.26 -3.74
N GLU A 249 -3.63 -7.48 -4.10
CA GLU A 249 -4.97 -8.02 -3.80
C GLU A 249 -5.00 -8.98 -2.59
N GLY A 250 -3.84 -9.41 -2.06
CA GLY A 250 -3.76 -10.36 -0.95
C GLY A 250 -3.94 -9.77 0.45
N GLY A 251 -4.19 -8.46 0.54
CA GLY A 251 -4.45 -7.76 1.81
C GLY A 251 -3.19 -7.45 2.61
N GLU A 252 -3.38 -7.13 3.89
CA GLU A 252 -2.31 -6.74 4.81
C GLU A 252 -1.75 -7.94 5.59
N LEU A 253 -0.46 -7.90 5.92
CA LEU A 253 0.15 -8.90 6.78
C LEU A 253 -0.49 -8.92 8.18
N PHE A 254 -0.94 -7.77 8.67
CA PHE A 254 -1.65 -7.64 9.94
C PHE A 254 -2.85 -8.60 10.01
N ASP A 255 -3.73 -8.55 9.01
CA ASP A 255 -4.93 -9.40 8.94
C ASP A 255 -4.56 -10.89 8.90
N ARG A 256 -3.45 -11.25 8.24
CA ARG A 256 -2.96 -12.63 8.19
C ARG A 256 -2.51 -13.11 9.57
N ILE A 257 -1.75 -12.30 10.31
CA ILE A 257 -1.31 -12.66 11.66
C ILE A 257 -2.53 -12.80 12.58
N VAL A 258 -3.46 -11.83 12.56
CA VAL A 258 -4.69 -11.88 13.35
C VAL A 258 -5.52 -13.12 13.03
N SER A 259 -5.66 -13.47 11.74
CA SER A 259 -6.45 -14.64 11.32
C SER A 259 -5.83 -15.97 11.74
N LEU A 260 -4.50 -16.07 11.80
CA LEU A 260 -3.79 -17.32 12.13
C LEU A 260 -3.40 -17.40 13.62
N GLY A 261 -3.47 -16.29 14.35
CA GLY A 261 -2.90 -16.12 15.67
C GLY A 261 -1.40 -15.86 15.60
N GLN A 262 -0.64 -16.77 14.99
CA GLN A 262 0.81 -16.63 14.75
C GLN A 262 1.20 -17.30 13.44
N LEU A 263 2.36 -16.95 12.90
CA LEU A 263 2.92 -17.62 11.72
C LEU A 263 3.84 -18.77 12.13
N PRO A 264 3.85 -19.90 11.40
CA PRO A 264 4.91 -20.88 11.52
C PRO A 264 6.27 -20.20 11.33
N GLU A 265 7.27 -20.54 12.14
CA GLU A 265 8.59 -19.87 12.09
C GLU A 265 9.21 -19.88 10.69
N SER A 266 9.04 -20.97 9.94
CA SER A 266 9.51 -21.09 8.55
C SER A 266 8.85 -20.08 7.61
N ASP A 267 7.56 -19.82 7.78
CA ASP A 267 6.81 -18.85 6.97
C ASP A 267 7.10 -17.41 7.44
N ALA A 268 7.23 -17.19 8.74
CA ALA A 268 7.70 -15.92 9.29
C ALA A 268 9.08 -15.55 8.75
N LYS A 269 10.02 -16.52 8.70
CA LYS A 269 11.36 -16.36 8.11
C LYS A 269 11.29 -16.00 6.63
N PHE A 270 10.44 -16.70 5.88
CA PHE A 270 10.24 -16.47 4.46
C PHE A 270 9.73 -15.05 4.15
N LEU A 271 8.72 -14.57 4.90
CA LEU A 271 8.19 -13.22 4.71
C LEU A 271 9.17 -12.16 5.23
N PHE A 272 9.80 -12.40 6.38
CA PHE A 272 10.74 -11.46 7.01
C PHE A 272 11.99 -11.24 6.15
N LEU A 273 12.52 -12.28 5.51
CA LEU A 273 13.66 -12.14 4.60
C LEU A 273 13.33 -11.16 3.45
N GLN A 274 12.13 -11.25 2.87
CA GLN A 274 11.69 -10.31 1.84
C GLN A 274 11.56 -8.88 2.37
N MET A 275 11.06 -8.69 3.59
CA MET A 275 10.99 -7.37 4.24
C MET A 275 12.39 -6.79 4.45
N ALA A 276 13.35 -7.59 4.91
CA ALA A 276 14.73 -7.15 5.11
C ALA A 276 15.39 -6.75 3.77
N ILE A 277 15.19 -7.53 2.70
CA ILE A 277 15.69 -7.19 1.35
C ILE A 277 15.04 -5.89 0.85
N ALA A 278 13.73 -5.71 1.04
CA ALA A 278 13.04 -4.49 0.64
C ALA A 278 13.55 -3.26 1.39
N VAL A 279 13.80 -3.38 2.69
CA VAL A 279 14.32 -2.30 3.54
C VAL A 279 15.78 -1.98 3.19
N GLU A 280 16.61 -2.99 2.92
CA GLU A 280 17.97 -2.80 2.41
C GLU A 280 17.95 -1.97 1.12
N TYR A 281 17.12 -2.37 0.15
CA TYR A 281 16.96 -1.64 -1.10
C TYR A 281 16.55 -0.17 -0.87
N LEU A 282 15.60 0.09 0.02
CA LEU A 282 15.20 1.47 0.37
C LEU A 282 16.37 2.26 0.98
N HIS A 283 17.09 1.65 1.93
CA HIS A 283 18.22 2.29 2.62
C HIS A 283 19.38 2.61 1.66
N GLU A 284 19.68 1.73 0.69
CA GLU A 284 20.69 1.97 -0.36
C GLU A 284 20.32 3.15 -1.27
N HIS A 285 19.02 3.41 -1.45
CA HIS A 285 18.51 4.56 -2.19
C HIS A 285 18.34 5.81 -1.31
N GLY A 286 18.84 5.79 -0.07
CA GLY A 286 18.78 6.92 0.86
C GLY A 286 17.39 7.16 1.46
N ILE A 287 16.50 6.17 1.40
CA ILE A 287 15.13 6.26 1.90
C ILE A 287 15.02 5.47 3.19
N THR A 288 14.64 6.15 4.27
CA THR A 288 14.18 5.51 5.52
C THR A 288 12.67 5.45 5.51
N HIS A 289 12.09 4.31 5.85
CA HIS A 289 10.63 4.11 5.81
C HIS A 289 9.91 4.87 6.92
N ARG A 290 10.43 4.82 8.16
CA ARG A 290 9.97 5.53 9.38
C ARG A 290 8.64 5.08 9.99
N ASP A 291 7.87 4.25 9.30
CA ASP A 291 6.57 3.76 9.78
C ASP A 291 6.34 2.29 9.42
N LEU A 292 7.37 1.45 9.55
CA LEU A 292 7.21 0.02 9.28
C LEU A 292 6.32 -0.60 10.35
N LYS A 293 5.30 -1.33 9.88
CA LYS A 293 4.33 -2.06 10.71
C LYS A 293 3.60 -3.08 9.83
N PRO A 294 2.95 -4.11 10.40
CA PRO A 294 2.30 -5.17 9.62
C PRO A 294 1.23 -4.66 8.64
N GLU A 295 0.56 -3.54 8.91
CA GLU A 295 -0.42 -2.91 8.02
C GLU A 295 0.22 -2.33 6.74
N ASN A 296 1.50 -1.93 6.83
CA ASN A 296 2.27 -1.38 5.71
C ASN A 296 3.03 -2.46 4.92
N ILE A 297 2.77 -3.74 5.21
CA ILE A 297 3.29 -4.89 4.45
C ILE A 297 2.11 -5.57 3.76
N LEU A 298 1.98 -5.36 2.45
CA LEU A 298 0.93 -5.99 1.66
C LEU A 298 1.39 -7.36 1.15
N LEU A 299 0.43 -8.25 0.92
CA LEU A 299 0.65 -9.60 0.43
C LEU A 299 0.12 -9.69 -1.00
N GLU A 300 0.89 -10.26 -1.92
CA GLU A 300 0.48 -10.38 -3.33
C GLU A 300 -0.84 -11.15 -3.49
N ASN A 301 -1.00 -12.22 -2.71
CA ASN A 301 -2.16 -13.10 -2.75
C ASN A 301 -2.37 -13.84 -1.41
N SER A 302 -3.41 -14.68 -1.35
CA SER A 302 -3.80 -15.42 -0.14
C SER A 302 -2.95 -16.66 0.17
N GLU A 303 -1.97 -17.02 -0.66
CA GLU A 303 -1.08 -18.15 -0.39
C GLU A 303 -0.18 -17.86 0.81
N HIS A 304 0.16 -18.90 1.58
CA HIS A 304 1.01 -18.78 2.76
C HIS A 304 2.38 -18.17 2.43
N ARG A 305 2.96 -18.55 1.29
CA ARG A 305 4.24 -18.06 0.78
C ARG A 305 4.06 -17.32 -0.54
N CYS A 306 3.81 -16.03 -0.44
CA CYS A 306 3.68 -15.13 -1.59
C CYS A 306 4.69 -13.98 -1.50
N LEU A 307 4.78 -13.17 -2.56
CA LEU A 307 5.56 -11.95 -2.52
C LEU A 307 4.92 -10.93 -1.57
N ILE A 308 5.76 -10.24 -0.79
CA ILE A 308 5.33 -9.07 -0.01
C ILE A 308 5.57 -7.79 -0.78
N LYS A 309 4.85 -6.72 -0.44
CA LYS A 309 5.07 -5.36 -0.93
C LYS A 309 5.10 -4.39 0.25
N VAL A 310 6.27 -3.80 0.50
CA VAL A 310 6.40 -2.69 1.45
C VAL A 310 5.76 -1.44 0.83
N THR A 311 4.75 -0.87 1.49
CA THR A 311 4.02 0.34 1.04
C THR A 311 4.19 1.49 2.04
N ASP A 312 3.67 2.67 1.71
CA ASP A 312 3.55 3.82 2.62
C ASP A 312 4.87 4.47 3.07
N PHE A 313 5.93 4.31 2.28
CA PHE A 313 7.21 5.02 2.45
C PHE A 313 7.18 6.46 1.89
N GLY A 314 8.08 7.31 2.39
CA GLY A 314 8.37 8.65 1.83
C GLY A 314 7.21 9.63 1.90
N LEU A 315 6.56 9.88 0.75
CA LEU A 315 5.64 11.00 0.47
C LEU A 315 4.50 11.19 1.48
N SER A 316 3.91 10.10 1.97
CA SER A 316 2.77 10.20 2.90
C SER A 316 3.16 10.95 4.18
N LYS A 317 4.43 10.87 4.61
CA LYS A 317 4.95 11.52 5.82
C LYS A 317 5.43 12.95 5.60
N PHE A 318 5.84 13.29 4.38
CA PHE A 318 6.22 14.68 4.04
C PHE A 318 5.00 15.57 3.86
N VAL A 319 3.93 15.03 3.27
CA VAL A 319 2.70 15.76 2.94
C VAL A 319 1.83 16.01 4.19
N ASP A 320 1.68 15.00 5.04
CA ASP A 320 0.99 15.15 6.33
C ASP A 320 2.05 15.38 7.42
N GLY A 321 2.48 16.62 7.60
CA GLY A 321 3.41 17.00 8.68
C GLY A 321 2.92 16.68 10.10
N ASN A 322 1.64 16.31 10.23
CA ASN A 322 1.03 15.77 11.44
C ASN A 322 1.06 14.24 11.53
N THR A 323 1.56 13.48 10.54
CA THR A 323 1.58 12.02 10.64
C THR A 323 2.47 11.58 11.79
N MET A 324 3.58 12.28 12.06
CA MET A 324 4.36 12.03 13.28
C MET A 324 3.51 12.26 14.54
N LEU A 325 2.79 13.39 14.63
CA LEU A 325 1.89 13.67 15.75
C LEU A 325 0.74 12.65 15.85
N ARG A 326 0.22 12.13 14.73
CA ARG A 326 -0.77 11.04 14.70
C ARG A 326 -0.17 9.70 15.12
N THR A 327 1.08 9.42 14.77
CA THR A 327 1.83 8.25 15.25
C THR A 327 2.07 8.34 16.76
N PHE A 328 2.19 9.55 17.34
CA PHE A 328 2.13 9.78 18.79
C PHE A 328 0.72 9.67 19.40
N CYS A 329 -0.35 9.81 18.60
CA CYS A 329 -1.75 9.65 19.06
C CYS A 329 -2.33 8.24 18.84
N GLY A 330 -1.74 7.41 17.98
CA GLY A 330 -2.02 5.98 17.86
C GLY A 330 -1.21 5.18 18.88
N THR A 331 -1.32 3.84 18.87
CA THR A 331 -0.51 2.98 19.75
C THR A 331 0.95 2.98 19.23
N PRO A 332 1.92 3.55 19.96
CA PRO A 332 3.30 3.74 19.49
C PRO A 332 4.13 2.44 19.48
N THR A 333 3.50 1.27 19.36
CA THR A 333 4.11 -0.04 19.59
C THR A 333 5.32 -0.34 18.71
N TYR A 334 5.36 0.23 17.50
CA TYR A 334 6.43 0.03 16.51
C TYR A 334 7.48 1.15 16.51
N LEU A 335 7.30 2.20 17.32
CA LEU A 335 8.22 3.34 17.37
C LEU A 335 9.50 2.99 18.12
N ALA A 336 10.62 3.40 17.54
CA ALA A 336 11.91 3.25 18.16
C ALA A 336 12.08 4.17 19.40
N PRO A 337 12.83 3.75 20.43
CA PRO A 337 13.03 4.51 21.67
C PRO A 337 13.55 5.93 21.45
N GLU A 338 14.45 6.12 20.50
CA GLU A 338 15.05 7.40 20.16
C GLU A 338 14.05 8.41 19.56
N ILE A 339 12.99 7.93 18.90
CA ILE A 339 11.91 8.79 18.39
C ILE A 339 11.09 9.34 19.54
N LEU A 340 10.82 8.51 20.55
CA LEU A 340 10.11 8.93 21.77
C LEU A 340 10.95 9.90 22.61
N LYS A 341 12.24 9.61 22.80
CA LYS A 341 13.17 10.45 23.59
C LYS A 341 13.37 11.84 23.00
N THR A 342 13.39 11.96 21.67
CA THR A 342 13.64 13.23 20.99
C THR A 342 12.38 13.99 20.60
N ALA A 343 11.19 13.47 20.91
CA ALA A 343 9.90 13.99 20.42
C ALA A 343 9.92 14.24 18.89
N GLY A 344 10.69 13.42 18.15
CA GLY A 344 10.90 13.59 16.71
C GLY A 344 11.74 14.79 16.29
N SER A 345 12.61 15.37 17.13
CA SER A 345 13.44 16.55 16.77
C SER A 345 14.89 16.25 16.38
N GLY A 346 15.32 14.98 16.35
CA GLY A 346 16.68 14.55 15.99
C GLY A 346 16.87 14.17 14.52
N THR A 347 18.13 14.14 14.06
CA THR A 347 18.51 13.53 12.77
C THR A 347 18.31 12.01 12.86
N TYR A 348 17.30 11.51 12.15
CA TYR A 348 16.95 10.10 12.17
C TYR A 348 17.98 9.25 11.43
N THR A 349 18.31 8.09 12.00
CA THR A 349 19.11 7.07 11.35
C THR A 349 18.20 5.98 10.79
N SER A 350 18.69 5.21 9.81
CA SER A 350 18.02 4.01 9.29
C SER A 350 17.75 2.94 10.36
N ALA A 351 18.39 3.05 11.54
CA ALA A 351 18.23 2.14 12.66
C ALA A 351 16.79 2.06 13.20
N ILE A 352 15.96 3.10 13.00
CA ILE A 352 14.55 3.08 13.43
C ILE A 352 13.74 2.01 12.68
N ASP A 353 14.04 1.79 11.40
CA ASP A 353 13.36 0.77 10.60
C ASP A 353 13.75 -0.63 11.10
N ILE A 354 14.97 -0.80 11.59
CA ILE A 354 15.45 -2.07 12.17
C ILE A 354 14.72 -2.40 13.47
N TRP A 355 14.46 -1.39 14.31
CA TRP A 355 13.62 -1.57 15.50
C TRP A 355 12.22 -2.03 15.10
N SER A 356 11.58 -1.34 14.14
CA SER A 356 10.25 -1.70 13.67
C SER A 356 10.20 -3.10 13.05
N LEU A 357 11.23 -3.52 12.30
CA LEU A 357 11.38 -4.90 11.83
C LEU A 357 11.47 -5.90 12.99
N GLY A 358 12.19 -5.56 14.07
CA GLY A 358 12.23 -6.35 15.31
C GLY A 358 10.84 -6.56 15.92
N VAL A 359 10.03 -5.50 16.01
CA VAL A 359 8.66 -5.57 16.52
C VAL A 359 7.78 -6.41 15.60
N ILE A 360 7.86 -6.20 14.27
CA ILE A 360 7.12 -7.01 13.28
C ILE A 360 7.48 -8.50 13.41
N LEU A 361 8.76 -8.83 13.50
CA LEU A 361 9.21 -10.22 13.63
C LEU A 361 8.69 -10.86 14.92
N TYR A 362 8.74 -10.15 16.04
CA TYR A 362 8.16 -10.61 17.30
C TYR A 362 6.68 -10.96 17.11
N VAL A 363 5.89 -10.03 16.55
CA VAL A 363 4.45 -10.23 16.32
C VAL A 363 4.17 -11.38 15.36
N CYS A 364 4.96 -11.54 14.29
CA CYS A 364 4.83 -12.66 13.36
C CYS A 364 5.02 -14.02 14.05
N LEU A 365 5.98 -14.13 14.98
CA LEU A 365 6.35 -15.40 15.59
C LEU A 365 5.37 -15.85 16.67
N VAL A 366 4.81 -14.93 17.46
CA VAL A 366 4.00 -15.28 18.64
C VAL A 366 2.62 -14.63 18.69
N GLY A 367 2.29 -13.74 17.74
CA GLY A 367 0.94 -13.21 17.59
C GLY A 367 0.57 -12.04 18.50
N TYR A 368 1.48 -11.58 19.35
CA TYR A 368 1.26 -10.44 20.24
C TYR A 368 2.47 -9.50 20.22
N PRO A 369 2.29 -8.21 20.52
CA PRO A 369 3.38 -7.25 20.49
C PRO A 369 4.33 -7.37 21.70
N PRO A 370 5.63 -7.05 21.53
CA PRO A 370 6.60 -7.05 22.63
C PRO A 370 6.31 -5.98 23.69
N PHE A 371 5.58 -4.93 23.32
CA PHE A 371 5.22 -3.81 24.19
C PHE A 371 3.71 -3.59 24.14
N THR A 372 3.06 -3.43 25.29
CA THR A 372 1.60 -3.32 25.38
C THR A 372 1.16 -2.39 26.52
N ASP A 373 0.09 -1.64 26.31
CA ASP A 373 -0.55 -0.80 27.35
C ASP A 373 -1.27 -1.64 28.43
N GLU A 374 -1.40 -2.95 28.23
CA GLU A 374 -2.11 -3.85 29.15
C GLU A 374 -1.28 -4.27 30.37
N ARG A 375 0.03 -3.98 30.36
CA ARG A 375 0.94 -4.33 31.44
C ARG A 375 0.72 -3.43 32.66
N LEU A 376 0.66 -4.06 33.83
CA LEU A 376 0.44 -3.37 35.11
C LEU A 376 1.74 -2.84 35.73
N ASP A 377 2.89 -3.39 35.34
CA ASP A 377 4.20 -3.08 35.94
C ASP A 377 4.83 -1.81 35.36
N HIS A 378 4.66 -1.56 34.06
CA HIS A 378 5.20 -0.39 33.37
C HIS A 378 4.24 0.11 32.29
N ASP A 379 4.13 1.43 32.12
CA ASP A 379 3.44 2.03 30.98
C ASP A 379 4.19 1.73 29.66
N LEU A 380 3.49 1.80 28.52
CA LEU A 380 4.06 1.48 27.20
C LEU A 380 5.28 2.31 26.83
N HIS A 381 5.28 3.60 27.16
CA HIS A 381 6.43 4.47 26.89
C HIS A 381 7.66 4.01 27.67
N SER A 382 7.50 3.70 28.96
CA SER A 382 8.54 3.16 29.82
C SER A 382 9.05 1.80 29.34
N GLN A 383 8.16 0.93 28.84
CA GLN A 383 8.56 -0.35 28.26
C GLN A 383 9.46 -0.16 27.04
N ILE A 384 9.05 0.69 26.08
CA ILE A 384 9.82 0.94 24.85
C ILE A 384 11.16 1.59 25.18
N VAL A 385 11.15 2.69 25.95
CA VAL A 385 12.35 3.49 26.24
C VAL A 385 13.44 2.70 26.96
N ASN A 386 13.05 1.72 27.76
CA ASN A 386 13.96 0.86 28.52
C ASN A 386 14.14 -0.53 27.91
N GLY A 387 13.47 -0.85 26.79
CA GLY A 387 13.55 -2.15 26.12
C GLY A 387 13.01 -3.32 26.96
N LEU A 388 11.92 -3.10 27.70
CA LEU A 388 11.34 -4.07 28.64
C LEU A 388 10.36 -5.01 27.93
N TYR A 389 10.87 -5.97 27.16
CA TYR A 389 10.12 -7.09 26.61
C TYR A 389 10.72 -8.42 27.06
N ASP A 390 9.95 -9.49 26.98
CA ASP A 390 10.37 -10.82 27.40
C ASP A 390 10.04 -11.89 26.34
N PHE A 391 10.48 -13.12 26.62
CA PHE A 391 10.22 -14.30 25.79
C PHE A 391 9.54 -15.39 26.67
N PRO A 392 8.26 -15.23 27.04
CA PRO A 392 7.59 -16.19 27.92
C PRO A 392 7.51 -17.58 27.30
N ASP A 393 7.92 -18.60 28.06
CA ASP A 393 7.92 -20.02 27.63
C ASP A 393 6.56 -20.48 27.10
N ALA A 394 5.46 -19.89 27.58
CA ALA A 394 4.11 -20.19 27.12
C ALA A 394 3.93 -20.04 25.60
N TYR A 395 4.65 -19.10 24.98
CA TYR A 395 4.56 -18.78 23.55
C TYR A 395 5.88 -19.05 22.81
N TRP A 396 7.02 -18.89 23.48
CA TRP A 396 8.35 -18.92 22.85
C TRP A 396 9.09 -20.25 22.93
N LYS A 397 8.59 -21.24 23.68
CA LYS A 397 9.26 -22.55 23.86
C LYS A 397 9.56 -23.29 22.56
N ASP A 398 8.70 -23.10 21.55
CA ASP A 398 8.78 -23.80 20.25
C ASP A 398 9.46 -22.92 19.18
N ILE A 399 9.88 -21.71 19.53
CA ILE A 399 10.55 -20.75 18.65
C ILE A 399 12.07 -20.86 18.85
N SER A 400 12.83 -20.91 17.77
CA SER A 400 14.27 -21.13 17.83
C SER A 400 15.02 -20.04 18.61
N GLY A 401 16.11 -20.45 19.29
CA GLY A 401 16.99 -19.50 19.97
C GLY A 401 17.63 -18.49 19.02
N GLU A 402 17.82 -18.86 17.74
CA GLU A 402 18.32 -17.95 16.70
C GLU A 402 17.30 -16.86 16.36
N ALA A 403 16.00 -17.18 16.32
CA ALA A 403 14.94 -16.19 16.12
C ALA A 403 14.91 -15.20 17.29
N GLN A 404 14.97 -15.72 18.53
CA GLN A 404 15.03 -14.90 19.74
C GLN A 404 16.27 -14.01 19.78
N ASP A 405 17.44 -14.51 19.35
CA ASP A 405 18.68 -13.72 19.26
C ASP A 405 18.53 -12.58 18.25
N LEU A 406 17.99 -12.86 17.07
CA LEU A 406 17.77 -11.83 16.06
C LEU A 406 16.84 -10.72 16.56
N VAL A 407 15.69 -11.10 17.13
CA VAL A 407 14.72 -10.16 17.74
C VAL A 407 15.42 -9.31 18.79
N ARG A 408 16.20 -9.92 19.69
CA ARG A 408 16.90 -9.21 20.77
C ARG A 408 17.86 -8.15 20.25
N ARG A 409 18.62 -8.49 19.20
CA ARG A 409 19.61 -7.58 18.60
C ARG A 409 18.97 -6.47 17.75
N MET A 410 17.79 -6.70 17.17
CA MET A 410 17.02 -5.64 16.51
C MET A 410 16.32 -4.71 17.51
N LEU A 411 15.80 -5.26 18.61
CA LEU A 411 15.17 -4.51 19.70
C LEU A 411 16.20 -4.01 20.74
N THR A 412 17.38 -3.58 20.28
CA THR A 412 18.40 -2.94 21.10
C THR A 412 18.11 -1.44 21.22
N VAL A 413 18.02 -0.94 22.45
CA VAL A 413 17.60 0.44 22.72
C VAL A 413 18.57 1.46 22.15
N GLU A 414 19.88 1.24 22.30
CA GLU A 414 20.91 2.14 21.80
C GLU A 414 21.05 1.99 20.27
N PRO A 415 20.76 3.02 19.46
CA PRO A 415 20.74 2.88 18.01
C PRO A 415 22.09 2.54 17.38
N SER A 416 23.21 2.92 18.01
CA SER A 416 24.56 2.60 17.52
C SER A 416 24.95 1.14 17.73
N GLU A 417 24.35 0.46 18.71
CA GLU A 417 24.58 -0.96 19.03
C GLU A 417 23.55 -1.88 18.37
N ARG A 418 22.44 -1.30 17.86
CA ARG A 418 21.40 -2.02 17.12
C ARG A 418 21.97 -2.54 15.79
N LEU A 419 21.49 -3.71 15.36
CA LEU A 419 21.91 -4.27 14.07
C LEU A 419 21.69 -3.30 12.92
N THR A 420 22.60 -3.34 11.95
CA THR A 420 22.37 -2.76 10.62
C THR A 420 21.55 -3.73 9.76
N ILE A 421 20.96 -3.24 8.67
CA ILE A 421 20.19 -4.10 7.77
C ILE A 421 21.02 -5.24 7.17
N GLN A 422 22.28 -4.97 6.82
CA GLN A 422 23.23 -5.99 6.36
C GLN A 422 23.46 -7.07 7.43
N ALA A 423 23.65 -6.66 8.68
CA ALA A 423 23.86 -7.60 9.79
C ALA A 423 22.59 -8.41 10.13
N VAL A 424 21.39 -7.87 9.86
CA VAL A 424 20.14 -8.63 9.92
C VAL A 424 20.13 -9.72 8.84
N LEU A 425 20.43 -9.38 7.59
CA LEU A 425 20.45 -10.33 6.46
C LEU A 425 21.50 -11.43 6.60
N ASP A 426 22.63 -11.12 7.24
CA ASP A 426 23.71 -12.06 7.54
C ASP A 426 23.50 -12.88 8.83
N HIS A 427 22.42 -12.63 9.57
CA HIS A 427 22.15 -13.30 10.83
C HIS A 427 21.93 -14.82 10.63
N PRO A 428 22.43 -15.69 11.54
CA PRO A 428 22.28 -17.15 11.43
C PRO A 428 20.84 -17.62 11.19
N TRP A 429 19.86 -16.98 11.85
CA TRP A 429 18.44 -17.31 11.68
C TRP A 429 17.96 -17.22 10.21
N LEU A 430 18.47 -16.23 9.46
CA LEU A 430 18.16 -16.05 8.05
C LEU A 430 19.05 -16.89 7.13
N ASN A 431 20.10 -17.54 7.64
CA ASN A 431 21.01 -18.37 6.86
C ASN A 431 20.43 -19.77 6.55
N ASP A 432 19.23 -19.78 5.97
CA ASP A 432 18.50 -20.95 5.53
C ASP A 432 18.51 -21.02 3.99
N ALA A 433 19.27 -21.97 3.44
CA ALA A 433 19.46 -22.08 2.00
C ALA A 433 18.16 -22.37 1.24
N VAL A 434 17.22 -23.10 1.85
CA VAL A 434 15.93 -23.45 1.23
C VAL A 434 15.08 -22.19 1.14
N ILE A 435 14.90 -21.49 2.26
CA ILE A 435 14.11 -20.25 2.31
C ILE A 435 14.71 -19.17 1.42
N LYS A 436 16.04 -18.97 1.44
CA LYS A 436 16.72 -18.04 0.54
C LYS A 436 16.43 -18.39 -0.92
N SER A 437 16.57 -19.65 -1.31
CA SER A 437 16.32 -20.08 -2.68
C SER A 437 14.86 -19.83 -3.11
N GLU A 438 13.89 -20.10 -2.25
CA GLU A 438 12.47 -19.85 -2.54
C GLU A 438 12.19 -18.34 -2.70
N VAL A 439 12.69 -17.52 -1.78
CA VAL A 439 12.51 -16.06 -1.83
C VAL A 439 13.14 -15.46 -3.09
N TYR A 440 14.41 -15.77 -3.38
CA TYR A 440 15.08 -15.22 -4.56
C TYR A 440 14.46 -15.73 -5.86
N ALA A 441 13.95 -16.97 -5.92
CA ALA A 441 13.25 -17.47 -7.08
C ALA A 441 11.97 -16.65 -7.37
N LEU A 442 11.21 -16.29 -6.33
CA LEU A 442 10.02 -15.46 -6.47
C LEU A 442 10.35 -14.02 -6.88
N ILE A 443 11.34 -13.40 -6.24
CA ILE A 443 11.81 -12.05 -6.57
C ILE A 443 12.27 -12.00 -8.03
N ASN A 444 13.10 -12.96 -8.47
CA ASN A 444 13.62 -13.01 -9.84
C ASN A 444 12.53 -13.25 -10.88
N LYS A 445 11.47 -13.99 -10.53
CA LYS A 445 10.31 -14.22 -11.42
C LYS A 445 9.47 -12.95 -11.60
N ALA A 446 9.43 -12.08 -10.59
CA ALA A 446 8.67 -10.83 -10.60
C ALA A 446 9.41 -9.65 -11.24
N LEU A 447 10.72 -9.77 -11.50
CA LEU A 447 11.46 -8.76 -12.26
C LEU A 447 11.01 -8.77 -13.73
N PRO A 448 10.79 -7.59 -14.36
CA PRO A 448 10.46 -7.51 -15.78
C PRO A 448 11.51 -8.20 -16.65
N SER A 449 11.08 -8.96 -17.66
CA SER A 449 11.93 -9.79 -18.53
C SER A 449 12.88 -9.01 -19.45
N ASP A 450 12.91 -7.67 -19.39
CA ASP A 450 13.73 -6.82 -20.23
C ASP A 450 14.95 -6.27 -19.46
N SER A 451 15.88 -7.17 -19.16
CA SER A 451 17.28 -6.80 -18.87
C SER A 451 18.27 -7.92 -19.23
N ALA A 452 17.97 -8.68 -20.29
CA ALA A 452 18.98 -9.50 -20.93
C ALA A 452 20.03 -8.57 -21.59
N ALA A 453 21.26 -8.65 -21.06
CA ALA A 453 22.50 -7.98 -21.50
C ALA A 453 22.82 -6.61 -20.90
N VAL A 454 23.26 -6.60 -19.62
CA VAL A 454 24.49 -5.88 -19.28
C VAL A 454 25.45 -6.87 -18.64
N SER A 455 26.44 -7.28 -19.42
CA SER A 455 27.54 -8.13 -18.98
C SER A 455 28.33 -7.47 -17.86
N THR A 456 28.59 -8.26 -16.84
CA THR A 456 29.55 -8.03 -15.76
C THR A 456 30.94 -7.68 -16.27
N THR A 457 31.39 -6.46 -15.97
CA THR A 457 32.80 -6.17 -15.65
C THR A 457 32.83 -5.07 -14.57
N PRO A 458 33.55 -5.27 -13.45
CA PRO A 458 33.73 -4.21 -12.46
C PRO A 458 34.72 -3.18 -13.04
N ASN A 459 34.25 -1.97 -13.33
CA ASN A 459 35.14 -0.87 -13.67
C ASN A 459 35.65 -0.23 -12.36
N PRO A 460 36.97 0.02 -12.23
CA PRO A 460 37.57 0.46 -10.97
C PRO A 460 37.16 1.89 -10.61
N ALA A 461 37.11 2.14 -9.30
CA ALA A 461 36.75 3.42 -8.70
C ALA A 461 37.55 4.60 -9.30
N PRO A 462 36.94 5.80 -9.46
CA PRO A 462 37.66 6.98 -9.89
C PRO A 462 38.63 7.44 -8.80
N THR A 463 39.92 7.41 -9.14
CA THR A 463 41.01 8.03 -8.38
C THR A 463 40.71 9.51 -8.12
N VAL A 464 40.41 9.85 -6.87
CA VAL A 464 40.42 11.23 -6.40
C VAL A 464 41.88 11.63 -6.20
N GLY A 465 42.32 12.61 -6.97
CA GLY A 465 43.67 13.15 -6.92
C GLY A 465 43.98 13.77 -5.55
N CYS A 466 45.05 13.28 -4.93
CA CYS A 466 45.70 13.93 -3.80
C CYS A 466 46.32 15.26 -4.26
N TYR A 467 45.91 16.36 -3.62
CA TYR A 467 46.73 17.56 -3.56
C TYR A 467 47.69 17.44 -2.38
N GLU A 468 48.98 17.36 -2.68
CA GLU A 468 50.07 17.58 -1.73
C GLU A 468 50.22 19.08 -1.44
N GLN A 469 50.40 19.40 -0.15
CA GLN A 469 51.22 20.47 0.46
C GLN A 469 50.67 20.65 1.90
N SER A 470 51.43 20.71 2.98
CA SER A 470 52.86 20.79 3.21
C SER A 470 53.10 20.57 4.71
N THR A 471 54.26 20.01 5.01
CA THR A 471 54.89 19.69 6.29
C THR A 471 54.86 20.79 7.36
N VAL A 472 54.63 20.42 8.63
CA VAL A 472 55.49 20.83 9.77
C VAL A 472 55.55 19.69 10.80
N ASN A 473 56.79 19.32 11.16
CA ASN A 473 57.20 18.38 12.21
C ASN A 473 56.83 18.85 13.62
N GLU A 474 56.58 17.93 14.54
CA GLU A 474 57.39 17.76 15.77
C GLU A 474 56.96 16.52 16.60
N GLY A 475 57.87 15.53 16.69
CA GLY A 475 58.40 14.94 17.94
C GLY A 475 57.54 14.01 18.82
N PRO A 476 58.16 13.00 19.49
CA PRO A 476 57.49 11.73 19.82
C PRO A 476 57.34 11.46 21.33
N GLN A 477 56.46 10.52 21.73
CA GLN A 477 56.65 9.77 22.98
C GLN A 477 55.89 8.43 23.05
N GLN A 478 56.48 7.52 23.82
CA GLN A 478 56.38 6.06 23.80
C GLN A 478 55.24 5.47 24.66
N CYS A 479 54.77 4.31 24.18
CA CYS A 479 54.44 3.02 24.83
C CYS A 479 54.15 2.85 26.35
N ILE A 480 53.46 1.71 26.60
CA ILE A 480 53.34 0.88 27.84
C ILE A 480 52.18 1.33 28.76
N GLY A 481 51.26 0.51 29.28
CA GLY A 481 51.04 -0.95 29.29
C GLY A 481 49.80 -1.28 30.16
N LYS A 482 49.23 -2.48 29.97
CA LYS A 482 48.38 -3.24 30.93
C LYS A 482 49.25 -3.70 32.14
N PRO A 483 48.74 -4.26 33.28
CA PRO A 483 47.63 -5.25 33.34
C PRO A 483 46.79 -5.38 34.65
N ASP A 484 45.86 -6.35 34.62
CA ASP A 484 45.38 -7.27 35.70
C ASP A 484 44.60 -6.70 36.92
N SER A 485 43.68 -7.40 37.62
CA SER A 485 43.06 -8.75 37.58
C SER A 485 42.00 -8.85 38.72
N SER A 486 41.34 -10.02 38.83
CA SER A 486 40.55 -10.60 39.95
C SER A 486 39.07 -10.17 40.07
N SER A 487 38.02 -11.01 39.96
CA SER A 487 37.64 -12.38 40.38
C SER A 487 36.89 -12.43 41.72
N THR A 488 35.72 -13.11 41.73
CA THR A 488 35.02 -13.91 42.79
C THR A 488 33.50 -13.64 42.84
N THR A 489 32.63 -14.51 42.31
CA THR A 489 31.97 -15.73 42.86
C THR A 489 30.84 -15.48 43.87
N GLY A 490 29.65 -16.06 43.62
CA GLY A 490 28.71 -16.44 44.69
C GLY A 490 27.21 -16.36 44.33
N ASP A 491 26.67 -17.45 43.81
CA ASP A 491 25.26 -17.90 43.94
C ASP A 491 25.25 -18.97 45.07
N PRO A 492 24.17 -19.23 45.86
CA PRO A 492 23.01 -20.00 45.35
C PRO A 492 21.62 -19.78 46.03
N THR A 493 20.59 -20.27 45.32
CA THR A 493 19.39 -21.04 45.76
C THR A 493 18.05 -20.38 46.15
N LEU A 494 17.00 -20.92 45.47
CA LEU A 494 15.54 -20.87 45.65
C LEU A 494 15.05 -21.62 46.93
N PRO A 495 13.74 -21.59 47.30
CA PRO A 495 12.75 -22.54 46.74
C PRO A 495 11.28 -22.04 46.55
N ASP A 496 10.62 -22.70 45.59
CA ASP A 496 9.26 -23.29 45.54
C ASP A 496 7.91 -22.52 45.49
N ASP A 497 7.15 -22.94 44.48
CA ASP A 497 5.71 -23.25 44.34
C ASP A 497 4.61 -22.19 44.61
N ASN A 498 3.84 -21.88 43.55
CA ASN A 498 2.40 -22.16 43.56
C ASN A 498 1.76 -22.14 42.16
N THR A 499 1.10 -23.26 41.84
CA THR A 499 0.00 -23.43 40.90
C THR A 499 -1.05 -22.32 40.97
N ILE A 500 -1.59 -21.87 39.83
CA ILE A 500 -3.02 -21.51 39.63
C ILE A 500 -3.37 -21.28 38.14
N LEU A 501 -4.41 -22.01 37.72
CA LEU A 501 -5.49 -21.76 36.74
C LEU A 501 -5.17 -21.26 35.31
N GLN A 502 -5.45 -22.16 34.37
CA GLN A 502 -5.82 -21.87 32.99
C GLN A 502 -7.11 -21.05 32.98
N ASP A 503 -7.05 -19.82 32.48
CA ASP A 503 -8.22 -19.12 31.95
C ASP A 503 -7.93 -18.64 30.53
N LYS A 504 -8.73 -19.14 29.58
CA LYS A 504 -8.80 -18.65 28.21
C LYS A 504 -9.36 -17.23 28.26
N VAL A 505 -8.52 -16.22 28.03
CA VAL A 505 -9.00 -14.83 27.88
C VAL A 505 -9.33 -14.58 26.42
N SER A 506 -10.58 -14.15 26.23
CA SER A 506 -11.24 -13.79 24.99
C SER A 506 -10.70 -12.46 24.44
N TRP A 507 -10.20 -12.47 23.20
CA TRP A 507 -9.87 -11.25 22.45
C TRP A 507 -11.17 -10.54 22.00
N THR A 508 -11.63 -9.55 22.77
CA THR A 508 -12.85 -8.79 22.43
C THR A 508 -12.67 -7.26 22.42
N VAL A 509 -11.46 -6.69 22.50
CA VAL A 509 -11.34 -5.22 22.51
C VAL A 509 -10.27 -4.72 21.54
N PHE A 510 -10.62 -4.69 20.25
CA PHE A 510 -10.00 -3.82 19.24
C PHE A 510 -11.06 -2.95 18.50
N TYR A 511 -12.28 -2.85 19.04
CA TYR A 511 -13.34 -2.01 18.48
C TYR A 511 -13.85 -1.00 19.51
N GLU A 512 -13.29 0.21 19.45
CA GLU A 512 -13.82 1.52 19.86
C GLU A 512 -12.60 2.44 19.86
N VAL A 513 -12.33 3.25 18.83
CA VAL A 513 -12.91 4.58 18.65
C VAL A 513 -12.90 4.94 17.16
N SER A 514 -14.07 4.92 16.51
CA SER A 514 -14.34 5.60 15.23
C SER A 514 -15.84 5.82 15.07
N SER A 515 -16.46 6.45 16.07
CA SER A 515 -17.83 6.92 16.02
C SER A 515 -17.93 8.16 16.90
N LEU A 516 -17.59 9.32 16.35
CA LEU A 516 -18.26 10.61 16.56
C LEU A 516 -17.73 11.64 15.56
#